data_AF-S4PWT7-F1
#
_entry.id   AF-S4PWT7-F1
#
_cell.length_a   1.000
_cell.length_b   1.000
_cell.length_c   1.000
_cell.angle_alpha   90.00
_cell.angle_beta   90.00
_cell.angle_gamma   90.00
#
_symmetry.space_group_name_H-M   'P 1'
#
loop_
_entity.id
_entity.type
_entity.pdbx_description
1 polymer ?
#
loop_
_entity_poly.entity_id
_entity_poly.type
_entity_poly.pdbx_seq_one_letter_code
_entity_poly.pdbx_strand_id
1 'polypeptide(L)'
;MNCSKSNHDQNTQNNNRNLLFHLHEDPALEDFLNVCRICATIADEVCPIFYEHSQCDDIAGKINQYLPIKVSKEDGLPQVICVQCQSTILAWDELVKCSVQANMVLQQKLSVMRLLDPEKAEEEIVESTKPPIETT
;
A
#
# COMPACT_ATOMS: atom_id res chain seq x y z
N MET A 1 13.34 46.06 -5.01
CA MET A 1 13.44 45.91 -3.55
C MET A 1 14.48 44.85 -3.24
N ASN A 2 15.56 45.26 -2.57
CA ASN A 2 16.72 44.44 -2.21
C ASN A 2 16.45 43.67 -0.91
N CYS A 3 16.95 42.44 -0.78
CA CYS A 3 17.48 41.98 0.50
C CYS A 3 18.83 41.31 0.26
N SER A 4 19.85 41.87 0.92
CA SER A 4 21.27 41.68 0.66
C SER A 4 21.79 40.35 1.21
N LYS A 5 22.79 39.79 0.51
CA LYS A 5 23.64 38.69 0.98
C LYS A 5 24.66 39.22 2.00
N SER A 6 24.97 38.42 3.02
CA SER A 6 26.27 38.43 3.68
C SER A 6 26.71 36.98 3.92
N ASN A 7 27.93 36.67 3.49
CA ASN A 7 28.57 35.35 3.53
C ASN A 7 29.57 35.28 4.69
N HIS A 8 29.53 34.22 5.50
CA HIS A 8 30.61 33.48 6.19
C HIS A 8 29.88 32.56 7.18
N ASP A 9 30.00 31.22 7.20
CA ASP A 9 31.22 30.42 7.16
C ASP A 9 31.02 29.14 6.33
N GLN A 10 32.01 28.79 5.52
CA GLN A 10 32.20 27.42 5.03
C GLN A 10 33.15 26.71 5.99
N ASN A 11 32.63 25.77 6.80
CA ASN A 11 33.47 24.73 7.37
C ASN A 11 32.72 23.39 7.44
N THR A 12 32.97 22.59 6.41
CA THR A 12 33.26 21.15 6.45
C THR A 12 32.29 20.22 7.19
N GLN A 13 31.54 19.49 6.37
CA GLN A 13 30.99 18.15 6.60
C GLN A 13 31.74 17.32 7.67
N ASN A 14 31.06 16.84 8.72
CA ASN A 14 31.07 15.42 9.05
C ASN A 14 30.11 15.02 10.19
N ASN A 15 29.45 13.89 9.95
CA ASN A 15 29.06 12.86 10.92
C ASN A 15 28.03 13.19 12.01
N ASN A 16 26.75 13.07 11.65
CA ASN A 16 25.70 12.70 12.61
C ASN A 16 24.75 11.66 11.96
N ARG A 17 25.26 10.46 11.69
CA ARG A 17 24.43 9.27 11.37
C ARG A 17 24.28 8.32 12.56
N ASN A 18 24.62 8.75 13.78
CA ASN A 18 24.83 7.82 14.89
C ASN A 18 24.15 8.26 16.20
N LEU A 19 22.82 8.40 16.17
CA LEU A 19 22.04 8.61 17.41
C LEU A 19 20.91 7.59 17.58
N LEU A 20 21.07 6.38 17.04
CA LEU A 20 20.10 5.29 17.25
C LEU A 20 20.78 3.95 17.56
N PHE A 21 21.92 3.95 18.26
CA PHE A 21 22.69 2.72 18.46
C PHE A 21 23.18 2.43 19.88
N HIS A 22 22.64 3.11 20.90
CA HIS A 22 23.07 2.86 22.28
C HIS A 22 21.91 2.71 23.25
N LEU A 23 21.12 1.64 23.08
CA LEU A 23 20.56 0.86 24.18
C LEU A 23 20.30 -0.56 23.63
N HIS A 24 20.94 -1.59 24.22
CA HIS A 24 20.41 -2.92 24.54
C HIS A 24 21.53 -3.97 24.64
N GLU A 25 21.91 -4.30 25.88
CA GLU A 25 22.68 -5.48 26.26
C GLU A 25 21.70 -6.63 26.58
N ASP A 26 21.03 -7.18 25.55
CA ASP A 26 20.34 -8.48 25.65
C ASP A 26 20.50 -9.26 24.33
N PRO A 27 21.30 -10.33 24.30
CA PRO A 27 21.58 -11.10 23.08
C PRO A 27 20.42 -11.99 22.61
N ALA A 28 19.28 -12.02 23.32
CA ALA A 28 18.08 -12.78 22.91
C ALA A 28 17.05 -11.95 22.14
N LEU A 29 17.22 -10.62 22.06
CA LEU A 29 16.43 -9.74 21.21
C LEU A 29 17.16 -9.57 19.88
N GLU A 30 17.04 -10.55 18.98
CA GLU A 30 17.40 -10.32 17.57
C GLU A 30 16.48 -9.22 17.05
N ASP A 31 17.05 -8.00 17.01
CA ASP A 31 16.37 -6.74 16.84
C ASP A 31 15.52 -6.75 15.56
N PHE A 32 14.20 -6.65 15.69
CA PHE A 32 13.24 -6.51 14.59
C PHE A 32 13.44 -5.24 13.74
N LEU A 33 14.53 -4.51 13.96
CA LEU A 33 14.91 -3.29 13.25
C LEU A 33 15.06 -3.50 11.74
N ASN A 34 15.44 -4.70 11.29
CA ASN A 34 15.62 -5.01 9.86
C ASN A 34 14.77 -6.20 9.37
N VAL A 35 13.83 -6.69 10.19
CA VAL A 35 12.92 -7.78 9.82
C VAL A 35 11.64 -7.21 9.23
N CYS A 36 11.32 -7.56 7.98
CA CYS A 36 10.09 -7.09 7.34
C CYS A 36 8.84 -7.63 8.03
N ARG A 37 7.91 -6.75 8.40
CA ARG A 37 6.64 -7.15 9.03
C ARG A 37 5.73 -8.02 8.16
N ILE A 38 5.82 -7.92 6.85
CA ILE A 38 4.92 -8.63 5.92
C ILE A 38 5.50 -10.01 5.55
N CYS A 39 6.79 -10.08 5.24
CA CYS A 39 7.40 -11.29 4.69
C CYS A 39 8.47 -11.92 5.61
N ALA A 40 8.73 -11.34 6.78
CA ALA A 40 9.76 -11.77 7.75
C ALA A 40 11.19 -11.87 7.20
N THR A 41 11.45 -11.30 6.01
CA THR A 41 12.79 -11.24 5.44
C THR A 41 13.62 -10.19 6.15
N ILE A 42 14.84 -10.56 6.54
CA ILE A 42 15.88 -9.62 6.98
C ILE A 42 16.34 -8.83 5.75
N ALA A 43 16.22 -7.51 5.78
CA ALA A 43 16.54 -6.65 4.65
C ALA A 43 17.48 -5.51 5.08
N ASP A 44 18.47 -5.22 4.23
CA ASP A 44 19.42 -4.12 4.46
C ASP A 44 18.73 -2.74 4.42
N GLU A 45 17.69 -2.63 3.59
CA GLU A 45 16.86 -1.43 3.45
C GLU A 45 15.43 -1.72 3.88
N VAL A 46 14.97 -0.93 4.84
CA VAL A 46 13.61 -1.01 5.39
C VAL A 46 12.97 0.37 5.51
N CYS A 47 11.64 0.39 5.45
CA CYS A 47 10.83 1.59 5.59
C CYS A 47 9.94 1.47 6.84
N PRO A 48 9.85 2.53 7.68
CA PRO A 48 8.92 2.55 8.80
C PRO A 48 7.47 2.39 8.35
N ILE A 49 6.69 1.55 9.06
CA ILE A 49 5.24 1.39 8.81
C ILE A 49 4.48 2.62 9.27
N PHE A 50 4.89 3.21 10.40
CA PHE A 50 4.25 4.37 11.02
C PHE A 50 5.15 5.59 10.84
N TYR A 51 4.86 6.44 9.86
CA TYR A 51 5.57 7.70 9.66
C TYR A 51 4.72 8.88 10.15
N GLU A 52 5.30 9.76 10.96
CA GLU A 52 4.54 10.85 11.60
C GLU A 52 4.33 12.07 10.70
N HIS A 53 5.00 12.15 9.55
CA HIS A 53 4.77 13.23 8.59
C HIS A 53 3.73 12.80 7.56
N SER A 54 2.62 13.54 7.53
CA SER A 54 1.38 13.29 6.78
C SER A 54 1.50 13.30 5.24
N GLN A 55 2.71 13.30 4.68
CA GLN A 55 2.96 13.27 3.24
C GLN A 55 3.46 11.90 2.75
N CYS A 56 3.75 10.96 3.65
CA CYS A 56 4.09 9.60 3.26
C CYS A 56 2.82 8.76 3.09
N ASP A 57 2.84 7.79 2.18
CA ASP A 57 1.75 6.85 1.98
C ASP A 57 1.34 6.19 3.31
N ASP A 58 0.03 6.10 3.57
CA ASP A 58 -0.51 5.41 4.76
C ASP A 58 -0.31 3.89 4.65
N ILE A 59 0.92 3.44 4.90
CA ILE A 59 1.31 2.03 4.82
C ILE A 59 0.54 1.20 5.84
N ALA A 60 0.42 1.69 7.08
CA ALA A 60 -0.33 1.00 8.13
C ALA A 60 -1.79 0.78 7.74
N GLY A 61 -2.46 1.82 7.24
CA GLY A 61 -3.83 1.72 6.75
C GLY A 61 -3.96 0.74 5.60
N LYS A 62 -3.08 0.81 4.61
CA LYS A 62 -3.09 -0.12 3.45
C LYS A 62 -2.86 -1.58 3.87
N ILE A 63 -1.92 -1.85 4.77
CA ILE A 63 -1.70 -3.21 5.32
C ILE A 63 -2.97 -3.70 5.99
N ASN A 64 -3.52 -2.90 6.90
CA ASN A 64 -4.72 -3.25 7.65
C ASN A 64 -5.96 -3.42 6.77
N GLN A 65 -6.00 -2.75 5.62
CA GLN A 65 -7.11 -2.82 4.66
C GLN A 65 -7.02 -4.05 3.76
N TYR A 66 -5.83 -4.37 3.24
CA TYR A 66 -5.69 -5.34 2.15
C TYR A 66 -5.13 -6.71 2.57
N LEU A 67 -4.39 -6.78 3.68
CA LEU A 67 -3.74 -8.03 4.11
C LEU A 67 -4.51 -8.70 5.27
N PRO A 68 -4.40 -10.03 5.43
CA PRO A 68 -5.02 -10.77 6.54
C PRO A 68 -4.28 -10.59 7.89
N ILE A 69 -3.37 -9.61 7.99
CA ILE A 69 -2.66 -9.27 9.22
C ILE A 69 -3.09 -7.89 9.71
N LYS A 70 -2.92 -7.63 11.00
CA LYS A 70 -3.09 -6.29 11.57
C LYS A 70 -1.76 -5.77 12.10
N VAL A 71 -1.57 -4.47 11.94
CA VAL A 71 -0.41 -3.73 12.43
C VAL A 71 -0.87 -2.59 13.33
N SER A 72 -0.25 -2.49 14.51
CA SER A 72 -0.36 -1.35 15.43
C SER A 72 0.99 -1.05 16.07
N LYS A 73 1.15 0.12 16.70
CA LYS A 73 2.42 0.45 17.38
C LYS A 73 2.63 -0.40 18.65
N GLU A 74 1.56 -1.00 19.17
CA GLU A 74 1.51 -1.73 20.44
C GLU A 74 1.58 -3.26 20.29
N ASP A 75 1.67 -3.79 19.07
CA ASP A 75 1.59 -5.24 18.84
C ASP A 75 2.88 -6.03 19.12
N GLY A 76 3.97 -5.34 19.49
CA GLY A 76 5.24 -5.95 19.89
C GLY A 76 6.00 -6.66 18.76
N LEU A 77 5.59 -6.44 17.50
CA LEU A 77 6.14 -7.07 16.31
C LEU A 77 6.89 -6.03 15.45
N PRO A 78 7.61 -6.43 14.38
CA PRO A 78 8.39 -5.48 13.59
C PRO A 78 7.56 -4.28 13.10
N GLN A 79 8.11 -3.07 13.25
CA GLN A 79 7.49 -1.81 12.84
C GLN A 79 8.02 -1.27 11.50
N VAL A 80 8.71 -2.13 10.75
CA VAL A 80 9.31 -1.81 9.45
C VAL A 80 8.91 -2.84 8.39
N ILE A 81 8.99 -2.45 7.12
CA ILE A 81 8.81 -3.34 5.97
C ILE A 81 9.96 -3.20 4.98
N CYS A 82 10.28 -4.26 4.24
CA CYS A 82 11.25 -4.18 3.15
C CYS A 82 10.66 -3.43 1.94
N VAL A 83 11.55 -2.90 1.10
CA VAL A 83 11.20 -2.14 -0.12
C VAL A 83 10.23 -2.93 -1.02
N GLN A 84 10.44 -4.24 -1.18
CA GLN A 84 9.59 -5.07 -2.05
C GLN A 84 8.14 -5.13 -1.55
N CYS A 85 7.94 -5.30 -0.24
CA CYS A 85 6.60 -5.32 0.34
C CYS A 85 5.95 -3.93 0.30
N GLN A 86 6.74 -2.87 0.48
CA GLN A 86 6.26 -1.50 0.34
C GLN A 86 5.78 -1.21 -1.09
N SER A 87 6.61 -1.47 -2.10
CA SER A 87 6.22 -1.25 -3.50
C SER A 87 5.00 -2.08 -3.87
N THR A 88 4.92 -3.33 -3.39
CA THR A 88 3.78 -4.21 -3.68
C THR A 88 2.48 -3.68 -3.06
N ILE A 89 2.49 -3.24 -1.80
CA ILE A 89 1.26 -2.76 -1.15
C ILE A 89 0.77 -1.44 -1.77
N LEU A 90 1.69 -0.58 -2.22
CA LEU A 90 1.35 0.66 -2.93
C LEU A 90 0.74 0.37 -4.31
N ALA A 91 1.37 -0.51 -5.09
CA ALA A 91 0.84 -0.92 -6.39
C ALA A 91 -0.52 -1.61 -6.26
N TRP A 92 -0.72 -2.41 -5.22
CA TRP A 92 -2.00 -3.05 -4.93
C TRP A 92 -3.10 -2.02 -4.62
N ASP A 93 -2.80 -1.02 -3.78
CA ASP A 93 -3.75 0.05 -3.47
C ASP A 93 -4.17 0.85 -4.71
N GLU A 94 -3.21 1.18 -5.59
CA GLU A 94 -3.49 1.84 -6.86
C GLU A 94 -4.35 0.96 -7.78
N LEU A 95 -4.00 -0.32 -7.91
CA LEU A 95 -4.76 -1.28 -8.72
C LEU A 95 -6.21 -1.38 -8.26
N VAL A 96 -6.46 -1.48 -6.95
CA VAL A 96 -7.80 -1.52 -6.37
C VAL A 96 -8.58 -0.26 -6.77
N LYS A 97 -8.02 0.93 -6.55
CA LYS A 97 -8.67 2.21 -6.89
C LYS A 97 -8.99 2.32 -8.38
N CYS A 98 -8.01 2.03 -9.23
CA CYS A 98 -8.18 2.07 -10.68
C CYS A 98 -9.24 1.08 -11.17
N SER A 99 -9.26 -0.14 -10.61
CA SER A 99 -10.25 -1.16 -11.00
C SER A 99 -11.68 -0.77 -10.62
N VAL A 100 -11.88 -0.19 -9.43
CA VAL A 100 -13.20 0.31 -8.98
C VAL A 100 -13.67 1.44 -9.90
N GLN A 101 -12.81 2.43 -10.16
CA GLN A 101 -13.14 3.55 -11.04
C GLN A 101 -13.44 3.08 -12.47
N ALA A 102 -12.61 2.19 -13.01
CA ALA A 102 -12.82 1.62 -14.33
C ALA A 102 -14.17 0.89 -14.42
N ASN A 103 -14.50 0.05 -13.43
CA ASN A 103 -15.78 -0.65 -13.40
C ASN A 103 -16.96 0.33 -13.35
N MET A 104 -16.91 1.38 -12.53
CA MET A 104 -17.96 2.40 -12.48
C MET A 104 -18.19 3.06 -13.85
N VAL A 105 -17.10 3.47 -14.53
CA VAL A 105 -17.19 4.10 -15.85
C VAL A 105 -17.74 3.14 -16.90
N LEU A 106 -17.31 1.87 -16.88
CA LEU A 106 -17.79 0.86 -17.81
C LEU A 106 -19.28 0.55 -17.61
N GLN A 107 -19.75 0.42 -16.37
CA GLN A 107 -21.17 0.20 -16.06
C GLN A 107 -22.03 1.40 -16.47
N GLN A 108 -21.54 2.63 -16.27
CA GLN A 108 -22.23 3.83 -16.74
C GLN A 108 -22.32 3.88 -18.27
N LYS A 109 -21.25 3.50 -18.97
CA LYS A 109 -21.29 3.41 -20.45
C LYS A 109 -22.29 2.35 -20.91
N LEU A 110 -22.32 1.19 -20.25
CA LEU A 110 -23.26 0.11 -20.55
C LEU A 110 -24.71 0.55 -20.35
N SER A 111 -25.02 1.27 -19.27
CA SER A 111 -26.37 1.77 -19.01
C SER A 111 -26.81 2.80 -20.05
N VAL A 112 -25.93 3.72 -20.46
CA VAL A 112 -26.21 4.69 -21.53
C VAL A 112 -26.47 3.98 -22.86
N MET A 113 -25.64 3.00 -23.23
CA MET A 113 -25.85 2.23 -24.48
C MET A 113 -27.22 1.54 -24.50
N ARG A 114 -27.63 0.93 -23.36
CA ARG A 114 -28.95 0.29 -23.23
C ARG A 114 -30.13 1.26 -23.36
N LEU A 115 -29.99 2.52 -22.95
CA LEU A 115 -31.04 3.53 -23.08
C LEU A 115 -31.17 4.09 -24.51
N LEU A 116 -30.07 4.12 -25.26
CA LEU A 116 -30.03 4.64 -26.63
C LEU A 116 -30.49 3.59 -27.66
N ASP A 117 -30.37 2.29 -27.35
CA ASP A 117 -30.78 1.18 -28.21
C ASP A 117 -31.81 0.24 -27.51
N PRO A 118 -33.06 0.68 -27.27
CA PRO A 118 -34.08 -0.14 -26.59
C PRO A 118 -34.47 -1.42 -27.36
N GLU A 119 -34.15 -1.55 -28.65
CA GLU A 119 -34.54 -2.68 -29.51
C GLU A 119 -33.62 -3.92 -29.44
N LYS A 120 -32.52 -3.90 -28.66
CA LYS A 120 -31.64 -5.09 -28.47
C LYS A 120 -31.76 -5.79 -27.11
N ALA A 121 -32.71 -5.37 -26.27
CA ALA A 121 -32.86 -5.89 -24.90
C ALA A 121 -33.54 -7.28 -24.81
N GLU A 122 -34.05 -7.85 -25.90
CA GLU A 122 -34.81 -9.10 -25.87
C GLU A 122 -33.99 -10.38 -26.13
N GLU A 123 -32.74 -10.31 -26.60
CA GLU A 123 -31.97 -11.52 -26.96
C GLU A 123 -31.16 -12.15 -25.81
N GLU A 124 -30.96 -11.48 -24.66
CA GLU A 124 -30.07 -11.99 -23.59
C GLU A 124 -30.77 -12.72 -22.43
N ILE A 125 -32.09 -12.98 -22.51
CA ILE A 125 -32.85 -13.68 -21.44
C ILE A 125 -32.99 -15.20 -21.73
N VAL A 126 -32.56 -15.71 -22.89
CA VAL A 126 -32.91 -17.08 -23.31
C VAL A 126 -31.91 -18.17 -22.84
N GLU A 127 -30.70 -17.86 -22.40
CA GLU A 127 -29.68 -18.89 -22.11
C GLU A 127 -29.72 -19.49 -20.68
N SER A 128 -30.47 -18.93 -19.71
CA SER A 128 -30.45 -19.41 -18.30
C SER A 128 -31.65 -20.25 -17.83
N THR A 129 -32.55 -20.70 -18.71
CA THR A 129 -33.70 -21.53 -18.30
C THR A 129 -33.62 -23.01 -18.68
N LYS A 130 -32.47 -23.55 -19.11
CA LYS A 130 -32.39 -25.00 -19.34
C LYS A 130 -32.23 -25.75 -18.00
N PRO A 131 -33.20 -26.60 -17.56
CA PRO A 131 -33.08 -27.35 -16.33
C PRO A 131 -32.00 -28.43 -16.43
N PRO A 132 -31.43 -28.90 -15.30
CA PRO A 132 -30.46 -29.99 -15.28
C PRO A 132 -31.09 -31.25 -15.88
N ILE A 133 -30.46 -31.79 -16.91
CA ILE A 133 -30.78 -33.12 -17.43
C ILE A 133 -30.22 -34.12 -16.42
N GLU A 134 -31.09 -34.72 -15.60
CA GLU A 134 -30.77 -35.93 -14.85
C GLU A 134 -30.36 -37.02 -15.86
N THR A 135 -29.15 -37.56 -15.71
CA THR A 135 -28.76 -38.78 -16.41
C THR A 135 -28.51 -39.86 -15.36
N THR A 136 -29.40 -40.84 -15.42
CA THR A 136 -29.41 -42.16 -14.77
C THR A 136 -28.07 -42.88 -14.81
#